data_AF-A0A9P4WNE9-F1
#
_entry.id   AF-A0A9P4WNE9-F1
#
_cell.length_a   1.000
_cell.length_b   1.000
_cell.length_c   1.000
_cell.angle_alpha   90.00
_cell.angle_beta   90.00
_cell.angle_gamma   90.00
#
_symmetry.space_group_name_H-M   'P 1'
#
loop_
_entity.id
_entity.type
_entity.pdbx_description
1 polymer ?
#
loop_
_entity_poly.entity_id
_entity_poly.type
_entity_poly.pdbx_seq_one_letter_code
_entity_poly.pdbx_strand_id
1 'polypeptide(L)'
;MAGGNRKERRAKEATKSTPHPFDPNTELDEESVKNILKHPDRAGPKGKTLFELADERQRELDAAKPKSRIVEVQEALNEPVGAVGDAILYAISMTALHLTLDVIVYNQYREAILWDEIFKRGLAASPIFAVLVYLTHVEFSNRFPVLRNLAFLVGSIAAGCYIIWAANTKGYFYVMKAAPPVGALWVWSVIEMSLPYAAANVVAIVAYIWWNQFEFF
;
A
#
# COMPACT_ATOMS: atom_id res chain seq x y z
N MET A 1 -56.62 -28.11 -33.76
CA MET A 1 -57.52 -27.24 -34.56
C MET A 1 -57.66 -25.90 -33.85
N ALA A 2 -56.91 -24.87 -34.26
CA ALA A 2 -57.10 -23.47 -33.81
C ALA A 2 -56.39 -22.50 -34.78
N GLY A 3 -56.84 -22.47 -36.03
CA GLY A 3 -56.27 -21.65 -37.11
C GLY A 3 -57.07 -20.38 -37.44
N GLY A 4 -57.78 -19.79 -36.48
CA GLY A 4 -58.82 -18.79 -36.76
C GLY A 4 -58.45 -17.31 -36.65
N ASN A 5 -57.38 -16.93 -35.94
CA ASN A 5 -57.33 -15.57 -35.37
C ASN A 5 -56.28 -14.62 -35.97
N ARG A 6 -55.56 -15.02 -37.03
CA ARG A 6 -54.46 -14.20 -37.60
C ARG A 6 -54.95 -13.27 -38.72
N LYS A 7 -55.95 -13.67 -39.50
CA LYS A 7 -56.53 -12.86 -40.59
C LYS A 7 -57.39 -11.72 -40.05
N GLU A 8 -58.22 -11.97 -39.04
CA GLU A 8 -59.02 -10.92 -38.39
C GLU A 8 -58.15 -9.85 -37.71
N ARG A 9 -57.03 -10.24 -37.10
CA ARG A 9 -56.08 -9.29 -36.49
C ARG A 9 -55.43 -8.37 -37.53
N ARG A 10 -55.06 -8.92 -38.70
CA ARG A 10 -54.51 -8.12 -39.80
C ARG A 10 -55.56 -7.21 -40.46
N ALA A 11 -56.81 -7.65 -40.56
CA ALA A 11 -57.89 -6.82 -41.09
C ALA A 11 -58.23 -5.64 -40.17
N LYS A 12 -58.19 -5.85 -38.84
CA LYS A 12 -58.39 -4.79 -37.83
C LYS A 12 -57.23 -3.79 -37.74
N GLU A 13 -56.00 -4.22 -38.04
CA GLU A 13 -54.84 -3.31 -38.15
C GLU A 13 -54.85 -2.51 -39.45
N ALA A 14 -55.29 -3.10 -40.57
CA ALA A 14 -55.35 -2.42 -41.87
C ALA A 14 -56.40 -1.28 -41.93
N THR A 15 -57.43 -1.31 -41.07
CA THR A 15 -58.43 -0.23 -40.95
C THR A 15 -58.00 0.91 -40.01
N LYS A 16 -56.90 0.75 -39.29
CA LYS A 16 -56.32 1.78 -38.43
C LYS A 16 -55.23 2.51 -39.21
N SER A 17 -55.63 3.44 -40.07
CA SER A 17 -54.72 4.49 -40.55
C SER A 17 -54.36 5.37 -39.36
N THR A 18 -53.32 4.98 -38.62
CA THR A 18 -52.75 5.83 -37.58
C THR A 18 -51.85 6.83 -38.31
N PRO A 19 -52.16 8.14 -38.32
CA PRO A 19 -51.35 9.11 -39.02
C PRO A 19 -49.91 9.05 -38.48
N HIS A 20 -48.92 9.16 -39.36
CA HIS A 20 -47.54 9.26 -38.92
C HIS A 20 -47.40 10.57 -38.11
N PRO A 21 -46.61 10.59 -37.01
CA PRO A 21 -46.51 11.76 -36.11
C PRO A 21 -45.95 13.05 -36.75
N PHE A 22 -45.61 13.02 -38.04
CA PHE A 22 -44.97 14.09 -38.78
C PHE A 22 -45.60 14.26 -40.18
N ASP A 23 -46.93 14.21 -40.27
CA ASP A 23 -47.65 14.62 -41.48
C ASP A 23 -47.80 16.17 -41.46
N PRO A 24 -47.15 16.91 -42.39
CA PRO A 24 -47.05 18.37 -42.32
C PRO A 24 -48.37 19.12 -42.57
N ASN A 25 -49.46 18.42 -42.93
CA ASN A 25 -50.73 19.02 -43.34
C ASN A 25 -51.86 18.89 -42.30
N THR A 26 -51.56 18.50 -41.07
CA THR A 26 -52.56 18.32 -40.00
C THR A 26 -52.11 18.99 -38.71
N GLU A 27 -53.00 19.74 -38.06
CA GLU A 27 -52.75 20.36 -36.76
C GLU A 27 -52.43 19.27 -35.72
N LEU A 28 -51.35 19.48 -34.96
CA LEU A 28 -50.90 18.51 -33.96
C LEU A 28 -51.95 18.38 -32.86
N ASP A 29 -52.43 17.16 -32.66
CA ASP A 29 -53.33 16.78 -31.59
C ASP A 29 -52.68 16.96 -30.20
N GLU A 30 -53.46 17.40 -29.21
CA GLU A 30 -52.97 17.76 -27.87
C GLU A 30 -52.20 16.61 -27.20
N GLU A 31 -52.56 15.36 -27.51
CA GLU A 31 -51.89 14.17 -27.00
C GLU A 31 -50.48 14.01 -27.60
N SER A 32 -50.31 14.30 -28.89
CA SER A 32 -49.01 14.31 -29.57
C SER A 32 -48.11 15.42 -29.02
N VAL A 33 -48.65 16.61 -28.81
CA VAL A 33 -47.91 17.72 -28.18
C VAL A 33 -47.45 17.33 -26.77
N LYS A 34 -48.33 16.72 -25.98
CA LYS A 34 -48.01 16.25 -24.62
C LYS A 34 -46.97 15.14 -24.62
N ASN A 35 -46.95 14.28 -25.64
CA ASN A 35 -45.96 13.22 -25.78
C ASN A 35 -44.58 13.77 -26.19
N ILE A 36 -44.54 14.78 -27.07
CA ILE A 36 -43.31 15.50 -27.45
C ILE A 36 -42.71 16.25 -26.26
N LEU A 37 -43.55 16.82 -25.38
CA LEU A 37 -43.14 17.56 -24.19
C LEU A 37 -42.84 16.66 -22.98
N LYS A 38 -43.01 15.34 -23.09
CA LYS A 38 -42.80 14.43 -21.97
C LYS A 38 -41.31 14.19 -21.77
N HIS A 39 -40.76 14.78 -20.71
CA HIS A 39 -39.37 14.53 -20.32
C HIS A 39 -39.17 13.06 -19.90
N PRO A 40 -38.00 12.45 -20.22
CA PRO A 40 -37.66 11.12 -19.74
C PRO A 40 -37.68 11.09 -18.21
N ASP A 41 -38.35 10.08 -17.64
CA ASP A 41 -38.34 9.85 -16.21
C ASP A 41 -36.90 9.55 -15.76
N ARG A 42 -36.33 10.43 -14.93
CA ARG A 42 -34.97 10.31 -14.38
C ARG A 42 -34.95 9.58 -13.03
N ALA A 43 -36.07 8.98 -12.62
CA ALA A 43 -36.07 8.08 -11.48
C ALA A 43 -35.05 6.96 -11.71
N GLY A 44 -34.14 6.79 -10.75
CA GLY A 44 -33.17 5.70 -10.75
C GLY A 44 -33.87 4.32 -10.80
N PRO A 45 -33.11 3.26 -11.13
CA PRO A 45 -33.67 1.92 -11.26
C PRO A 45 -34.46 1.53 -10.01
N LYS A 46 -35.74 1.18 -10.19
CA LYS A 46 -36.67 0.83 -9.09
C LYS A 46 -36.43 -0.57 -8.51
N GLY A 47 -35.40 -1.27 -8.96
CA GLY A 47 -35.05 -2.62 -8.55
C GLY A 47 -33.57 -2.73 -8.22
N LYS A 48 -33.17 -3.87 -7.65
CA LYS A 48 -31.78 -4.14 -7.28
C LYS A 48 -30.85 -3.86 -8.45
N THR A 49 -29.77 -3.14 -8.18
CA THR A 49 -28.76 -2.85 -9.20
C THR A 49 -28.02 -4.13 -9.58
N LEU A 50 -27.45 -4.17 -10.79
CA LEU A 50 -26.62 -5.31 -11.20
C LEU A 50 -25.43 -5.53 -10.26
N PHE A 51 -24.94 -4.45 -9.65
CA PHE A 51 -23.90 -4.49 -8.62
C PHE A 51 -24.40 -5.20 -7.36
N GLU A 52 -25.58 -4.85 -6.85
CA GLU A 52 -26.18 -5.51 -5.70
C GLU A 52 -26.44 -7.00 -5.96
N LEU A 53 -26.91 -7.34 -7.17
CA LEU A 53 -27.17 -8.72 -7.54
C LEU A 53 -25.86 -9.53 -7.67
N ALA A 54 -24.79 -8.91 -8.16
CA ALA A 54 -23.46 -9.51 -8.23
C ALA A 54 -22.87 -9.72 -6.83
N ASP A 55 -23.00 -8.73 -5.94
CA ASP A 55 -22.57 -8.82 -4.54
C ASP A 55 -23.31 -9.93 -3.79
N GLU A 56 -24.63 -10.05 -3.98
CA GLU A 56 -25.46 -11.09 -3.36
C GLU A 56 -25.03 -12.49 -3.83
N ARG A 57 -24.83 -12.68 -5.14
CA ARG A 57 -24.31 -13.95 -5.68
C ARG A 57 -22.88 -14.26 -5.24
N GLN A 58 -22.02 -13.25 -5.10
CA GLN A 58 -20.66 -13.44 -4.62
C GLN A 58 -20.65 -13.93 -3.16
N ARG A 59 -21.49 -13.33 -2.30
CA ARG A 59 -21.67 -13.76 -0.91
C ARG A 59 -22.19 -15.20 -0.81
N GLU A 60 -23.13 -15.58 -1.67
CA GLU A 60 -23.62 -16.97 -1.73
C GLU A 60 -22.52 -17.96 -2.20
N LEU A 61 -21.68 -17.56 -3.17
CA LEU A 61 -20.56 -18.37 -3.66
C LEU A 61 -19.47 -18.53 -2.60
N ASP A 62 -19.16 -17.47 -1.87
CA ASP A 62 -18.19 -17.46 -0.78
C ASP A 62 -18.68 -18.30 0.42
N ALA A 63 -20.00 -18.36 0.65
CA ALA A 63 -20.61 -19.23 1.67
C ALA A 63 -20.68 -20.70 1.24
N ALA A 64 -20.81 -20.99 -0.06
CA ALA A 64 -21.06 -22.34 -0.57
C ALA A 64 -19.81 -23.11 -1.01
N LYS A 65 -18.68 -22.44 -1.28
CA LYS A 65 -17.44 -23.11 -1.72
C LYS A 65 -16.33 -22.95 -0.67
N PRO A 66 -15.65 -24.04 -0.26
CA PRO A 66 -14.36 -23.89 0.41
C PRO A 66 -13.43 -23.14 -0.55
N LYS A 67 -12.67 -22.17 -0.01
CA LYS A 67 -11.70 -21.38 -0.79
C LYS A 67 -10.88 -22.33 -1.65
N SER A 68 -10.73 -22.02 -2.94
CA SER A 68 -9.94 -22.86 -3.83
C SER A 68 -8.52 -22.98 -3.25
N ARG A 69 -7.89 -24.16 -3.38
CA ARG A 69 -6.52 -24.38 -2.88
C ARG A 69 -5.52 -23.32 -3.36
N ILE A 70 -5.75 -22.70 -4.53
CA ILE A 70 -4.92 -21.61 -5.06
C ILE A 70 -5.14 -20.32 -4.29
N VAL A 71 -6.40 -19.96 -3.98
CA VAL A 71 -6.73 -18.78 -3.15
C VAL A 71 -6.28 -19.00 -1.72
N GLU A 72 -6.46 -20.21 -1.18
CA GLU A 72 -6.00 -20.58 0.16
C GLU A 72 -4.47 -20.57 0.27
N VAL A 73 -3.76 -21.09 -0.73
CA VAL A 73 -2.29 -21.00 -0.78
C VAL A 73 -1.83 -19.57 -0.99
N GLN A 74 -2.49 -18.79 -1.85
CA GLN A 74 -2.14 -17.38 -2.06
C GLN A 74 -2.37 -16.56 -0.79
N GLU A 75 -3.46 -16.81 -0.07
CA GLU A 75 -3.80 -16.14 1.19
C GLU A 75 -2.91 -16.62 2.33
N ALA A 76 -2.51 -17.89 2.37
CA ALA A 76 -1.51 -18.42 3.29
C ALA A 76 -0.06 -17.96 2.98
N LEU A 77 0.23 -17.63 1.72
CA LEU A 77 1.49 -16.97 1.32
C LEU A 77 1.46 -15.46 1.62
N ASN A 78 0.27 -14.85 1.57
CA ASN A 78 0.04 -13.47 1.97
C ASN A 78 -0.12 -13.32 3.49
N GLU A 79 -0.35 -14.43 4.19
CA GLU A 79 -0.30 -14.50 5.65
C GLU A 79 1.17 -14.33 6.04
N PRO A 80 1.51 -13.35 6.90
CA PRO A 80 2.88 -13.14 7.34
C PRO A 80 3.44 -14.49 7.81
N VAL A 81 4.73 -14.76 7.58
CA VAL A 81 5.41 -16.04 7.91
C VAL A 81 5.53 -16.21 9.47
N GLY A 82 4.67 -15.54 10.22
CA GLY A 82 4.77 -15.23 11.62
C GLY A 82 5.84 -14.17 11.88
N ALA A 83 5.81 -13.59 13.08
CA ALA A 83 6.84 -12.64 13.52
C ALA A 83 8.27 -13.22 13.40
N VAL A 84 8.43 -14.55 13.46
CA VAL A 84 9.72 -15.23 13.27
C VAL A 84 10.18 -15.18 11.81
N GLY A 85 9.30 -15.49 10.85
CA GLY A 85 9.67 -15.46 9.44
C GLY A 85 9.94 -14.04 8.96
N ASP A 86 9.12 -13.08 9.40
CA ASP A 86 9.36 -11.66 9.14
C ASP A 86 10.70 -11.21 9.70
N ALA A 87 11.02 -11.60 10.95
CA ALA A 87 12.30 -11.30 11.57
C ALA A 87 13.49 -11.87 10.78
N ILE A 88 13.39 -13.08 10.25
CA ILE A 88 14.45 -13.69 9.43
C ILE A 88 14.63 -12.89 8.12
N LEU A 89 13.55 -12.60 7.41
CA LEU A 89 13.59 -11.88 6.13
C LEU A 89 14.19 -10.48 6.31
N TYR A 90 13.71 -9.74 7.31
CA TYR A 90 14.24 -8.43 7.64
C TYR A 90 15.67 -8.49 8.16
N ALA A 91 16.04 -9.49 8.97
CA ALA A 91 17.42 -9.64 9.44
C ALA A 91 18.40 -9.87 8.28
N ILE A 92 18.02 -10.67 7.28
CA ILE A 92 18.82 -10.87 6.07
C ILE A 92 18.98 -9.55 5.31
N SER A 93 17.89 -8.84 5.06
CA SER A 93 17.88 -7.54 4.39
C SER A 93 18.71 -6.49 5.15
N MET A 94 18.57 -6.44 6.48
CA MET A 94 19.33 -5.56 7.38
C MET A 94 20.82 -5.88 7.37
N THR A 95 21.17 -7.17 7.38
CA THR A 95 22.55 -7.63 7.29
C THR A 95 23.16 -7.23 5.94
N ALA A 96 22.42 -7.37 4.84
CA ALA A 96 22.86 -6.94 3.52
C ALA A 96 23.07 -5.42 3.44
N LEU A 97 22.14 -4.64 4.00
CA LEU A 97 22.25 -3.18 4.07
C LEU A 97 23.45 -2.76 4.93
N HIS A 98 23.65 -3.40 6.08
CA HIS A 98 24.82 -3.19 6.93
C HIS A 98 26.13 -3.43 6.18
N LEU A 99 26.26 -4.58 5.49
CA LEU A 99 27.44 -4.90 4.68
C LEU A 99 27.67 -3.88 3.57
N THR A 100 26.60 -3.42 2.92
CA THR A 100 26.65 -2.41 1.87
C THR A 100 27.16 -1.08 2.42
N LEU A 101 26.63 -0.63 3.56
CA LEU A 101 27.11 0.57 4.23
C LEU A 101 28.58 0.44 4.65
N ASP A 102 28.99 -0.73 5.13
CA ASP A 102 30.38 -1.02 5.49
C ASP A 102 31.30 -0.82 4.27
N VAL A 103 30.97 -1.45 3.14
CA VAL A 103 31.74 -1.31 1.89
C VAL A 103 31.77 0.15 1.40
N ILE A 104 30.65 0.86 1.45
CA ILE A 104 30.58 2.28 1.05
C ILE A 104 31.52 3.12 1.91
N VAL A 105 31.53 2.91 3.22
CA VAL A 105 32.34 3.71 4.14
C VAL A 105 33.85 3.48 3.92
N TYR A 106 34.29 2.26 3.65
CA TYR A 106 35.68 2.00 3.24
C TYR A 106 36.03 2.73 1.93
N ASN A 107 35.12 2.74 0.96
CA ASN A 107 35.32 3.46 -0.31
C ASN A 107 35.35 4.98 -0.12
N GLN A 108 34.52 5.53 0.77
CA GLN A 108 34.48 6.97 1.07
C GLN A 108 35.81 7.47 1.63
N TYR A 109 36.45 6.68 2.50
CA TYR A 109 37.74 7.01 3.10
C TYR A 109 38.95 6.49 2.31
N ARG A 110 38.73 5.86 1.15
CA ARG A 110 39.78 5.27 0.28
C ARG A 110 40.67 4.25 1.01
N GLU A 111 40.08 3.50 1.93
CA GLU A 111 40.76 2.45 2.68
C GLU A 111 40.62 1.09 1.99
N ALA A 112 41.59 0.19 2.24
CA ALA A 112 41.56 -1.15 1.66
C ALA A 112 40.40 -1.98 2.27
N ILE A 113 39.60 -2.61 1.41
CA ILE A 113 38.44 -3.41 1.85
C ILE A 113 38.93 -4.70 2.51
N LEU A 114 38.74 -4.81 3.82
CA LEU A 114 39.04 -6.00 4.61
C LEU A 114 37.81 -6.89 4.70
N TRP A 115 37.60 -7.74 3.70
CA TRP A 115 36.41 -8.61 3.60
C TRP A 115 36.20 -9.49 4.85
N ASP A 116 37.26 -10.04 5.42
CA ASP A 116 37.17 -10.88 6.63
C ASP A 116 36.59 -10.11 7.82
N GLU A 117 36.99 -8.86 8.03
CA GLU A 117 36.45 -8.02 9.11
C GLU A 117 34.99 -7.64 8.86
N ILE A 118 34.65 -7.29 7.61
CA ILE A 118 33.30 -6.90 7.20
C ILE A 118 32.33 -8.06 7.40
N PHE A 119 32.68 -9.28 6.97
CA PHE A 119 31.84 -10.45 7.16
C PHE A 119 31.70 -10.83 8.64
N LYS A 120 32.78 -10.80 9.42
CA LYS A 120 32.72 -11.06 10.86
C LYS A 120 31.80 -10.05 11.58
N ARG A 121 31.91 -8.77 11.24
CA ARG A 121 31.07 -7.71 11.82
C ARG A 121 29.61 -7.85 11.40
N GLY A 122 29.34 -8.12 10.12
CA GLY A 122 27.98 -8.36 9.63
C GLY A 122 27.33 -9.58 10.27
N LEU A 123 28.05 -10.70 10.39
CA LEU A 123 27.57 -11.90 11.08
C LEU A 123 27.33 -11.66 12.57
N ALA A 124 28.20 -10.89 13.24
CA ALA A 124 28.01 -10.52 14.64
C ALA A 124 26.79 -9.59 14.85
N ALA A 125 26.48 -8.72 13.89
CA ALA A 125 25.33 -7.82 13.94
C ALA A 125 24.00 -8.52 13.58
N SER A 126 24.04 -9.55 12.72
CA SER A 126 22.86 -10.28 12.26
C SER A 126 21.90 -10.77 13.36
N PRO A 127 22.35 -11.46 14.44
CA PRO A 127 21.43 -11.88 15.50
C PRO A 127 20.83 -10.69 16.25
N ILE A 128 21.54 -9.57 16.35
CA ILE A 128 21.02 -8.34 16.98
C ILE A 128 19.86 -7.79 16.14
N PHE A 129 20.03 -7.72 14.81
CA PHE A 129 18.96 -7.30 13.91
C PHE A 129 17.77 -8.26 13.97
N ALA A 130 17.99 -9.57 13.97
CA ALA A 130 16.92 -10.56 14.08
C ALA A 130 16.11 -10.40 15.36
N VAL A 131 16.77 -10.22 16.51
CA VAL A 131 16.09 -10.01 17.80
C VAL A 131 15.33 -8.70 17.80
N LEU A 132 15.93 -7.60 17.34
CA LEU A 132 15.28 -6.29 17.30
C LEU A 132 14.02 -6.33 16.45
N VAL A 133 14.11 -6.89 15.25
CA VAL A 133 12.96 -6.98 14.34
C VAL A 133 11.89 -7.90 14.91
N TYR A 134 12.28 -9.06 15.45
CA TYR A 134 11.33 -9.98 16.06
C TYR A 134 10.52 -9.28 17.16
N LEU A 135 11.19 -8.58 18.07
CA LEU A 135 10.55 -7.84 19.15
C LEU A 135 9.58 -6.77 18.64
N THR A 136 9.91 -6.08 17.54
CA THR A 136 9.05 -5.02 17.00
C THR A 136 7.87 -5.56 16.19
N HIS A 137 7.97 -6.79 15.68
CA HIS A 137 6.93 -7.44 14.88
C HIS A 137 6.02 -8.39 15.69
N VAL A 138 6.34 -8.65 16.97
CA VAL A 138 5.44 -9.39 17.87
C VAL A 138 4.12 -8.61 18.06
N GLU A 139 3.00 -9.34 18.16
CA GLU A 139 1.64 -8.80 18.33
C GLU A 139 1.54 -7.74 19.45
N PHE A 140 2.32 -7.89 20.51
CA PHE A 140 2.40 -6.94 21.61
C PHE A 140 2.84 -5.54 21.17
N SER A 141 3.85 -5.44 20.31
CA SER A 141 4.35 -4.17 19.76
C SER A 141 3.30 -3.52 18.85
N ASN A 142 2.60 -4.33 18.05
CA ASN A 142 1.55 -3.86 17.15
C ASN A 142 0.28 -3.39 17.87
N ARG A 143 0.08 -3.80 19.13
CA ARG A 143 -1.07 -3.36 19.95
C ARG A 143 -1.05 -1.87 20.27
N PHE A 144 0.12 -1.25 20.36
CA PHE A 144 0.28 0.17 20.71
C PHE A 144 1.03 0.94 19.62
N PRO A 145 0.38 1.22 18.47
CA PRO A 145 1.05 1.76 17.29
C PRO A 145 1.68 3.13 17.52
N VAL A 146 1.10 3.98 18.38
CA VAL A 146 1.66 5.30 18.70
C VAL A 146 2.96 5.15 19.48
N LEU A 147 3.01 4.28 20.48
CA LEU A 147 4.21 4.05 21.28
C LEU A 147 5.34 3.46 20.43
N ARG A 148 5.00 2.51 19.55
CA ARG A 148 5.93 1.94 18.57
C ARG A 148 6.54 3.02 17.68
N ASN A 149 5.70 3.86 17.06
CA ASN A 149 6.15 4.96 16.22
C ASN A 149 7.02 5.97 16.98
N LEU A 150 6.68 6.29 18.22
CA LEU A 150 7.50 7.18 19.07
C LEU A 150 8.86 6.56 19.41
N ALA A 151 8.90 5.26 19.72
CA ALA A 151 10.15 4.55 19.98
C ALA A 151 11.07 4.58 18.76
N PHE A 152 10.52 4.30 17.56
CA PHE A 152 11.27 4.42 16.31
C PHE A 152 11.68 5.85 16.00
N LEU A 153 10.83 6.84 16.25
CA LEU A 153 11.17 8.25 16.07
C LEU A 153 12.37 8.64 16.93
N VAL A 154 12.31 8.37 18.24
CA VAL A 154 13.38 8.73 19.17
C VAL A 154 14.67 7.98 18.83
N GLY A 155 14.58 6.67 18.58
CA GLY A 155 15.73 5.85 18.17
C GLY A 155 16.37 6.35 16.88
N SER A 156 15.56 6.70 15.89
CA SER A 156 15.99 7.24 14.60
C SER A 156 16.66 8.61 14.74
N ILE A 157 16.10 9.53 15.54
CA ILE A 157 16.70 10.84 15.79
C ILE A 157 18.06 10.65 16.50
N ALA A 158 18.10 9.82 17.54
CA ALA A 158 19.33 9.55 18.28
C ALA A 158 20.42 8.96 17.38
N ALA A 159 20.07 7.97 16.54
CA ALA A 159 20.99 7.34 15.60
C ALA A 159 21.51 8.32 14.54
N GLY A 160 20.62 9.10 13.92
CA GLY A 160 20.99 10.11 12.93
C GLY A 160 21.89 11.19 13.50
N CYS A 161 21.50 11.81 14.62
CA CYS A 161 22.31 12.81 15.31
C CYS A 161 23.68 12.26 15.74
N TYR A 162 23.72 11.01 16.24
CA TYR A 162 24.96 10.36 16.63
C TYR A 162 25.92 10.16 15.46
N ILE A 163 25.45 9.69 14.30
CA ILE A 163 26.30 9.52 13.11
C ILE A 163 26.82 10.88 12.64
N ILE A 164 25.97 11.90 12.59
CA ILE A 164 26.37 13.25 12.17
C ILE A 164 27.45 13.81 13.09
N TRP A 165 27.22 13.72 14.39
CA TRP A 165 28.20 14.15 15.40
C TRP A 165 29.51 13.36 15.28
N ALA A 166 29.43 12.04 15.12
CA ALA A 166 30.60 11.18 14.99
C ALA A 166 31.40 11.51 13.73
N ALA A 167 30.74 11.74 12.60
CA ALA A 167 31.37 12.10 11.33
C ALA A 167 32.07 13.47 11.36
N ASN A 168 31.53 14.44 12.12
CA ASN A 168 32.13 15.77 12.24
C ASN A 168 33.22 15.86 13.34
N THR A 169 33.16 15.00 14.37
CA THR A 169 34.01 15.14 15.57
C THR A 169 35.06 14.04 15.73
N LYS A 170 34.84 12.86 15.15
CA LYS A 170 35.69 11.68 15.38
C LYS A 170 36.56 11.40 14.16
N GLY A 171 37.70 10.77 14.42
CA GLY A 171 38.57 10.29 13.35
C GLY A 171 37.89 9.19 12.52
N TYR A 172 38.31 9.07 11.26
CA TYR A 172 37.67 8.21 10.28
C TYR A 172 37.54 6.73 10.74
N PHE A 173 38.57 6.15 11.38
CA PHE A 173 38.50 4.78 11.92
C PHE A 173 37.32 4.53 12.87
N TYR A 174 36.95 5.53 13.66
CA TYR A 174 35.78 5.43 14.53
C TYR A 174 34.49 5.40 13.72
N VAL A 175 34.38 6.31 12.75
CA VAL A 175 33.22 6.41 11.84
C VAL A 175 33.06 5.11 11.04
N MET A 176 34.15 4.54 10.53
CA MET A 176 34.13 3.28 9.78
C MET A 176 33.55 2.11 10.56
N LYS A 177 33.77 2.06 11.89
CA LYS A 177 33.24 0.96 12.72
C LYS A 177 31.84 1.23 13.24
N ALA A 178 31.49 2.50 13.48
CA ALA A 178 30.23 2.88 14.12
C ALA A 178 29.11 3.17 13.11
N ALA A 179 29.43 3.77 11.96
CA ALA A 179 28.42 4.24 11.01
C ALA A 179 27.65 3.11 10.32
N PRO A 180 28.24 1.96 9.92
CA PRO A 180 27.48 0.91 9.24
C PRO A 180 26.31 0.32 10.08
N PRO A 181 26.50 -0.13 11.34
CA PRO A 181 25.41 -0.68 12.14
C PRO A 181 24.41 0.39 12.57
N VAL A 182 24.87 1.58 12.95
CA VAL A 182 23.96 2.65 13.38
C VAL A 182 23.17 3.18 12.18
N GLY A 183 23.79 3.26 10.99
CA GLY A 183 23.15 3.69 9.76
C GLY A 183 22.08 2.71 9.32
N ALA A 184 22.34 1.41 9.45
CA ALA A 184 21.34 0.38 9.20
C ALA A 184 20.12 0.51 10.12
N LEU A 185 20.34 0.69 11.43
CA LEU A 185 19.26 0.90 12.39
C LEU A 185 18.49 2.20 12.13
N TRP A 186 19.18 3.26 11.71
CA TRP A 186 18.55 4.54 11.36
C TRP A 186 17.62 4.38 10.17
N VAL A 187 18.12 3.84 9.04
CA VAL A 187 17.32 3.63 7.82
C VAL A 187 16.11 2.73 8.11
N TRP A 188 16.32 1.63 8.82
CA TRP A 188 15.23 0.73 9.20
C TRP A 188 14.18 1.41 10.07
N SER A 189 14.60 2.19 11.07
CA SER A 189 13.66 2.91 11.94
C SER A 189 12.80 3.90 11.14
N VAL A 190 13.36 4.58 10.13
CA VAL A 190 12.63 5.50 9.24
C VAL A 190 11.60 4.76 8.37
N ILE A 191 11.95 3.58 7.87
CA ILE A 191 11.04 2.76 7.04
C ILE A 191 9.88 2.19 7.87
N GLU A 192 10.13 1.81 9.12
CA GLU A 192 9.14 1.16 9.99
C GLU A 192 8.11 2.12 10.61
N MET A 193 8.46 3.41 10.72
CA MET A 193 7.56 4.44 11.26
C MET A 193 6.64 5.02 10.18
N SER A 194 5.48 5.57 10.58
CA SER A 194 4.58 6.20 9.62
C SER A 194 5.13 7.51 9.06
N LEU A 195 4.68 7.86 7.84
CA LEU A 195 5.12 9.04 7.09
C LEU A 195 5.24 10.35 7.90
N PRO A 196 4.28 10.75 8.76
CA PRO A 196 4.43 11.99 9.53
C PRO A 196 5.60 11.94 10.53
N TYR A 197 5.86 10.79 11.16
CA TYR A 197 7.01 10.64 12.06
C TYR A 197 8.32 10.63 11.27
N ALA A 198 8.36 10.00 10.10
CA ALA A 198 9.52 10.03 9.22
C ALA A 198 9.84 11.47 8.76
N ALA A 199 8.83 12.25 8.39
CA ALA A 199 9.01 13.66 8.06
C ALA A 199 9.53 14.47 9.26
N ALA A 200 8.97 14.23 10.46
CA ALA A 200 9.44 14.86 11.69
C ALA A 200 10.90 14.49 12.03
N ASN A 201 11.30 13.24 11.79
CA ASN A 201 12.69 12.79 11.93
C ASN A 201 13.64 13.60 11.06
N VAL A 202 13.34 13.75 9.77
CA VAL A 202 14.16 14.52 8.83
C VAL A 202 14.28 15.97 9.29
N VAL A 203 13.16 16.60 9.66
CA VAL A 203 13.17 17.99 10.17
C VAL A 203 14.04 18.12 11.41
N ALA A 204 13.92 17.19 12.37
CA ALA A 204 14.71 17.20 13.60
C ALA A 204 16.23 17.08 13.31
N ILE A 205 16.61 16.21 12.37
CA ILE A 205 18.00 15.99 12.01
C ILE A 205 18.59 17.19 11.27
N VAL A 206 17.86 17.76 10.31
CA VAL A 206 18.27 18.98 9.60
C VAL A 206 18.43 20.15 10.57
N ALA A 207 17.48 20.31 11.50
CA ALA A 207 17.57 21.33 12.55
C ALA A 207 18.81 21.10 13.44
N TYR A 208 19.14 19.86 13.78
CA TYR A 208 20.33 19.52 14.56
C TYR A 208 21.64 19.87 13.83
N ILE A 209 21.74 19.56 12.54
CA ILE A 209 22.90 19.92 11.71
C ILE A 209 23.08 21.45 11.71
N TRP A 210 22.00 22.18 11.43
CA TRP A 210 22.04 23.63 11.37
C TRP A 210 22.37 24.27 12.71
N TRP A 211 21.78 23.79 13.82
CA TRP A 211 22.05 24.31 15.15
C TRP A 211 23.53 24.20 15.55
N ASN A 212 24.16 23.08 15.20
CA ASN A 212 25.56 22.82 15.55
C ASN A 212 26.56 23.32 14.49
N GLN A 213 26.09 23.93 13.39
CA GLN A 213 26.91 24.39 12.27
C GLN A 213 27.81 23.26 11.70
N PHE A 214 27.29 22.03 11.69
CA PHE A 214 28.01 20.91 11.10
C PHE A 214 28.00 20.99 9.58
N GLU A 215 29.05 20.45 8.95
CA GLU A 215 29.11 20.38 7.49
C GLU A 215 28.17 19.28 6.97
N PHE A 216 27.50 19.58 5.87
CA PHE A 216 26.84 18.57 5.06
C PHE A 216 27.93 17.86 4.26
N PHE A 217 28.16 16.58 4.58
CA PHE A 217 29.21 15.72 4.03
C PHE A 217 29.30 15.74 2.49
#